data_AF-A0A3N9VD61-F1
#
_entry.id   AF-A0A3N9VD61-F1
#
_cell.length_a   1.000
_cell.length_b   1.000
_cell.length_c   1.000
_cell.angle_alpha   90.00
_cell.angle_beta   90.00
_cell.angle_gamma   90.00
#
_symmetry.space_group_name_H-M   'P 1'
#
loop_
_entity.id
_entity.type
_entity.pdbx_description
1 polymer ?
#
loop_
_entity_poly.entity_id
_entity_poly.type
_entity_poly.pdbx_seq_one_letter_code
_entity_poly.pdbx_strand_id
1 'polypeptide(L)'
;MRMSEQTIREIVGTLAEAVNLDTKMVCVYGSDRKPENGTRSYSISTCLASAMYLMAKDRISGPLYAGYEQDQPFCRCMGGPAWFGFVSFDPRLMSLLSSGSDELKGCTPKYLKEDCVVTKSTICSVGKVTPLGRYVIMDCCSDIIDSMEVRCLVCFASGEQIRDLCALAHFGNNDAFGLISIPWGPSCATMVTYPAGMAENAPAEEIFVGPTDPTTKEWLPKECMIMGIPMRTARRMAENAGKSFLAKRI
;
A
#
# COMPACT_ATOMS: atom_id res chain seq x y z
N MET A 1 26.64 14.92 -16.75
CA MET A 1 25.41 14.98 -17.57
C MET A 1 24.26 15.13 -16.59
N ARG A 2 23.56 16.28 -16.56
CA ARG A 2 22.39 16.45 -15.68
C ARG A 2 21.29 15.55 -16.21
N MET A 3 20.97 14.49 -15.47
CA MET A 3 19.81 13.64 -15.76
C MET A 3 18.56 14.50 -15.51
N SER A 4 17.68 14.62 -16.50
CA SER A 4 16.34 15.17 -16.28
C SER A 4 15.62 14.24 -15.30
N GLU A 5 15.17 14.76 -14.16
CA GLU A 5 14.34 13.97 -13.24
C GLU A 5 13.04 13.60 -13.96
N GLN A 6 12.77 12.30 -14.10
CA GLN A 6 11.49 11.83 -14.64
C GLN A 6 10.35 12.32 -13.74
N THR A 7 9.29 12.81 -14.37
CA THR A 7 8.03 13.17 -13.71
C THR A 7 7.37 11.94 -13.09
N ILE A 8 6.47 12.13 -12.12
CA ILE A 8 5.74 11.00 -11.52
C ILE A 8 4.91 10.27 -12.58
N ARG A 9 4.32 11.04 -13.50
CA ARG A 9 3.53 10.50 -14.62
C ARG A 9 4.37 9.63 -15.54
N GLU A 10 5.59 10.05 -15.88
CA GLU A 10 6.50 9.24 -16.72
C GLU A 10 6.93 7.95 -16.03
N ILE A 11 7.21 7.99 -14.72
CA ILE A 11 7.56 6.79 -13.94
C ILE A 11 6.40 5.80 -13.94
N VAL A 12 5.20 6.28 -13.61
CA VAL A 12 3.99 5.44 -13.58
C VAL A 12 3.70 4.86 -14.97
N GLY A 13 3.75 5.68 -16.01
CA GLY A 13 3.56 5.24 -17.40
C GLY A 13 4.57 4.16 -17.79
N THR A 14 5.85 4.41 -17.53
CA THR A 14 6.93 3.45 -17.84
C THR A 14 6.72 2.11 -17.15
N LEU A 15 6.41 2.11 -15.85
CA LEU A 15 6.22 0.87 -15.09
C LEU A 15 4.95 0.13 -15.51
N ALA A 16 3.85 0.84 -15.74
CA ALA A 16 2.59 0.23 -16.18
C ALA A 16 2.71 -0.36 -17.59
N GLU A 17 3.35 0.34 -18.53
CA GLU A 17 3.57 -0.14 -19.89
C GLU A 17 4.54 -1.33 -19.93
N ALA A 18 5.58 -1.31 -19.10
CA ALA A 18 6.61 -2.35 -19.11
C ALA A 18 6.07 -3.75 -18.80
N VAL A 19 4.95 -3.86 -18.07
CA VAL A 19 4.30 -5.14 -17.74
C VAL A 19 2.86 -5.23 -18.27
N ASN A 20 2.43 -4.30 -19.13
CA ASN A 20 1.06 -4.20 -19.64
C ASN A 20 0.01 -4.32 -18.52
N LEU A 21 0.06 -3.41 -17.56
CA LEU A 21 -0.74 -3.47 -16.34
C LEU A 21 -2.25 -3.27 -16.62
N ASP A 22 -3.10 -4.18 -16.11
CA ASP A 22 -4.56 -4.16 -16.31
C ASP A 22 -5.32 -3.18 -15.38
N THR A 23 -4.59 -2.51 -14.50
CA THR A 23 -5.11 -1.55 -13.52
C THR A 23 -4.27 -0.28 -13.54
N LYS A 24 -4.84 0.84 -13.11
CA LYS A 24 -4.09 2.07 -12.89
C LYS A 24 -3.23 1.90 -11.63
N MET A 25 -1.97 2.31 -11.70
CA MET A 25 -1.17 2.47 -10.49
C MET A 25 -1.72 3.62 -9.65
N VAL A 26 -1.63 3.48 -8.34
CA VAL A 26 -2.11 4.45 -7.37
C VAL A 26 -0.91 5.06 -6.66
N CYS A 27 -0.78 6.37 -6.74
CA CYS A 27 0.20 7.16 -6.00
C CYS A 27 -0.33 7.46 -4.59
N VAL A 28 0.56 7.42 -3.59
CA VAL A 28 0.22 7.69 -2.18
C VAL A 28 1.09 8.82 -1.62
N TYR A 29 0.46 9.82 -1.00
CA TYR A 29 1.14 10.97 -0.43
C TYR A 29 0.39 11.58 0.77
N GLY A 30 1.07 12.42 1.54
CA GLY A 30 0.48 13.17 2.65
C GLY A 30 -0.06 14.53 2.23
N SER A 31 -1.08 15.02 2.95
CA SER A 31 -1.60 16.38 2.80
C SER A 31 -2.17 16.90 4.10
N ASP A 32 -2.09 18.22 4.31
CA ASP A 32 -2.77 18.90 5.43
C ASP A 32 -4.21 19.30 5.09
N ARG A 33 -4.60 19.22 3.81
CA ARG A 33 -5.91 19.60 3.30
C ARG A 33 -6.56 18.45 2.55
N LYS A 34 -7.89 18.38 2.61
CA LYS A 34 -8.65 17.47 1.75
C LYS A 34 -8.44 17.88 0.29
N PRO A 35 -8.29 16.92 -0.64
CA PRO A 35 -8.29 17.21 -2.07
C PRO A 35 -9.64 17.78 -2.51
N GLU A 36 -9.63 18.80 -3.38
CA GLU A 36 -10.83 19.57 -3.78
C GLU A 36 -11.95 18.69 -4.35
N ASN A 37 -11.60 17.70 -5.19
CA ASN A 37 -12.52 16.75 -5.80
C ASN A 37 -12.42 15.34 -5.22
N GLY A 38 -11.83 15.19 -4.04
CA GLY A 38 -11.59 13.85 -3.50
C GLY A 38 -12.70 13.33 -2.61
N THR A 39 -12.80 12.01 -2.57
CA THR A 39 -13.80 11.26 -1.83
C THR A 39 -13.16 10.54 -0.65
N ARG A 40 -13.84 10.50 0.50
CA ARG A 40 -13.36 9.73 1.65
C ARG A 40 -13.36 8.25 1.30
N SER A 41 -12.28 7.52 1.57
CA SER A 41 -12.20 6.09 1.26
C SER A 41 -13.37 5.28 1.84
N TYR A 42 -13.81 5.62 3.07
CA TYR A 42 -14.92 4.95 3.75
C TYR A 42 -16.26 5.07 3.03
N SER A 43 -16.54 6.17 2.34
CA SER A 43 -17.83 6.35 1.64
C SER A 43 -17.92 5.51 0.36
N ILE A 44 -16.80 4.99 -0.13
CA ILE A 44 -16.75 4.06 -1.26
C ILE A 44 -16.84 2.61 -0.75
N SER A 45 -16.01 2.26 0.22
CA SER A 45 -15.97 0.93 0.80
C SER A 45 -15.55 1.03 2.25
N THR A 46 -16.15 0.19 3.09
CA THR A 46 -15.78 0.11 4.50
C THR A 46 -14.35 -0.46 4.68
N CYS A 47 -13.73 -1.01 3.63
CA CYS A 47 -12.31 -1.37 3.60
C CYS A 47 -11.54 -0.40 2.67
N LEU A 48 -10.55 0.31 3.23
CA LEU A 48 -9.72 1.27 2.48
C LEU A 48 -8.98 0.59 1.30
N ALA A 49 -8.49 -0.64 1.49
CA ALA A 49 -7.84 -1.40 0.42
C ALA A 49 -8.78 -1.77 -0.72
N SER A 50 -10.02 -2.15 -0.38
CA SER A 50 -11.07 -2.38 -1.38
C SER A 50 -11.42 -1.10 -2.15
N ALA A 51 -11.50 0.06 -1.48
CA ALA A 51 -11.72 1.34 -2.15
C ALA A 51 -10.58 1.69 -3.13
N MET A 52 -9.32 1.48 -2.73
CA MET A 52 -8.16 1.69 -3.61
C MET A 52 -8.16 0.75 -4.82
N TYR A 53 -8.56 -0.52 -4.63
CA TYR A 53 -8.71 -1.46 -5.75
C TYR A 53 -9.78 -1.00 -6.76
N LEU A 54 -10.94 -0.55 -6.27
CA LEU A 54 -11.99 0.00 -7.13
C LEU A 54 -11.52 1.23 -7.91
N MET A 55 -10.73 2.10 -7.26
CA MET A 55 -10.07 3.24 -7.92
C MET A 55 -9.09 2.78 -9.01
N ALA A 56 -8.23 1.80 -8.72
CA ALA A 56 -7.28 1.24 -9.69
C ALA A 56 -7.99 0.58 -10.89
N LYS A 57 -9.21 0.07 -10.69
CA LYS A 57 -10.09 -0.46 -11.76
C LYS A 57 -10.92 0.62 -12.47
N ASP A 58 -10.64 1.89 -12.23
CA ASP A 58 -11.34 3.03 -12.84
C ASP A 58 -12.85 3.04 -12.55
N ARG A 59 -13.25 2.54 -11.37
CA ARG A 59 -14.65 2.52 -10.91
C ARG A 59 -15.01 3.73 -10.04
N ILE A 60 -14.04 4.60 -9.78
CA ILE A 60 -14.17 5.80 -8.95
C ILE A 60 -13.44 6.93 -9.67
N SER A 61 -14.02 8.11 -9.64
CA SER A 61 -13.41 9.33 -10.20
C SER A 61 -12.78 10.16 -9.08
N GLY A 62 -11.61 10.73 -9.38
CA GLY A 62 -10.88 11.62 -8.47
C GLY A 62 -10.13 10.89 -7.33
N PRO A 63 -9.38 11.66 -6.54
CA PRO A 63 -8.55 11.10 -5.47
C PRO A 63 -9.39 10.59 -4.31
N LEU A 64 -8.88 9.57 -3.64
CA LEU A 64 -9.37 9.08 -2.37
C LEU A 64 -8.55 9.71 -1.26
N TYR A 65 -9.18 9.96 -0.12
CA TYR A 65 -8.46 10.38 1.08
C TYR A 65 -8.89 9.60 2.31
N ALA A 66 -7.93 9.44 3.22
CA ALA A 66 -8.10 8.86 4.54
C ALA A 66 -7.59 9.84 5.60
N GLY A 67 -8.40 10.10 6.62
CA GLY A 67 -8.05 10.97 7.75
C GLY A 67 -8.95 10.65 8.94
N TYR A 68 -8.38 10.77 10.14
CA TYR A 68 -9.09 10.47 11.39
C TYR A 68 -9.83 11.72 11.90
N GLU A 69 -11.16 11.68 11.85
CA GLU A 69 -12.05 12.76 12.26
C GLU A 69 -13.05 12.21 13.29
N GLN A 70 -13.30 12.96 14.37
CA GLN A 70 -14.00 12.46 15.58
C GLN A 70 -15.38 11.83 15.30
N ASP A 71 -16.12 12.34 14.31
CA ASP A 71 -17.48 11.90 14.00
C ASP A 71 -17.59 11.15 12.66
N GLN A 72 -16.47 10.60 12.16
CA GLN A 72 -16.44 9.91 10.89
C GLN A 72 -15.73 8.56 11.01
N PRO A 73 -16.36 7.47 10.55
CA PRO A 73 -15.70 6.19 10.51
C PRO A 73 -14.52 6.20 9.52
N PHE A 74 -13.43 5.54 9.91
CA PHE A 74 -12.21 5.44 9.10
C PHE A 74 -12.21 4.21 8.17
N CYS A 75 -12.45 3.03 8.74
CA CYS A 75 -12.67 1.75 8.07
C CYS A 75 -13.52 0.86 8.99
N ARG A 76 -13.99 -0.29 8.49
CA ARG A 76 -14.58 -1.38 9.28
C ARG A 76 -13.61 -1.99 10.29
N CYS A 77 -12.31 -1.80 10.07
CA CYS A 77 -11.24 -2.43 10.80
C CYS A 77 -10.83 -1.63 12.05
N MET A 78 -10.83 -2.25 13.22
CA MET A 78 -10.36 -1.61 14.46
C MET A 78 -8.92 -1.07 14.32
N GLY A 79 -8.05 -1.81 13.61
CA GLY A 79 -6.65 -1.43 13.43
C GLY A 79 -6.40 -0.34 12.39
N GLY A 80 -7.35 -0.01 11.51
CA GLY A 80 -7.06 0.86 10.35
C GLY A 80 -6.50 2.24 10.71
N PRO A 81 -7.13 2.99 11.63
CA PRO A 81 -6.57 4.26 12.10
C PRO A 81 -5.14 4.13 12.66
N ALA A 82 -4.84 3.03 13.36
CA ALA A 82 -3.52 2.79 13.93
C ALA A 82 -2.46 2.44 12.89
N TRP A 83 -2.83 1.64 11.88
CA TRP A 83 -1.97 1.36 10.72
C TRP A 83 -1.70 2.60 9.86
N PHE A 84 -2.49 3.67 10.03
CA PHE A 84 -2.22 4.97 9.40
C PHE A 84 -1.55 5.98 10.34
N GLY A 85 -1.22 5.57 11.57
CA GLY A 85 -0.53 6.40 12.55
C GLY A 85 -1.39 7.48 13.22
N PHE A 86 -2.71 7.48 12.99
CA PHE A 86 -3.60 8.50 13.57
C PHE A 86 -3.90 8.25 15.05
N VAL A 87 -3.84 6.99 15.49
CA VAL A 87 -4.05 6.57 16.88
C VAL A 87 -3.10 5.42 17.23
N SER A 88 -2.95 5.11 18.51
CA SER A 88 -2.24 3.90 18.94
C SER A 88 -3.06 2.63 18.68
N PHE A 89 -2.39 1.49 18.55
CA PHE A 89 -3.07 0.19 18.44
C PHE A 89 -3.91 -0.10 19.67
N ASP A 90 -5.20 -0.37 19.48
CA ASP A 90 -6.11 -0.79 20.54
C ASP A 90 -5.66 -2.15 21.10
N PRO A 91 -5.48 -2.32 22.43
CA PRO A 91 -5.09 -3.59 23.02
C PRO A 91 -6.00 -4.77 22.67
N ARG A 92 -7.29 -4.51 22.41
CA ARG A 92 -8.27 -5.54 22.01
C ARG A 92 -7.94 -6.16 20.64
N LEU A 93 -7.12 -5.48 19.83
CA LEU A 93 -6.64 -6.02 18.56
C LEU A 93 -5.85 -7.33 18.74
N MET A 94 -5.15 -7.50 19.87
CA MET A 94 -4.38 -8.71 20.15
C MET A 94 -5.26 -9.94 20.23
N SER A 95 -6.38 -9.79 20.95
CA SER A 95 -7.39 -10.84 21.08
C SER A 95 -8.17 -11.03 19.76
N LEU A 96 -8.50 -9.94 19.06
CA LEU A 96 -9.23 -10.00 17.79
C LEU A 96 -8.47 -10.80 16.73
N LEU A 97 -7.15 -10.64 16.66
CA LEU A 97 -6.31 -11.31 15.66
C LEU A 97 -5.94 -12.74 16.04
N SER A 98 -6.05 -13.15 17.30
CA SER A 98 -5.70 -14.50 17.76
C SER A 98 -6.93 -15.34 18.08
N SER A 99 -7.28 -15.51 19.36
CA SER A 99 -8.28 -16.47 19.84
C SER A 99 -9.66 -15.88 20.13
N GLY A 100 -9.80 -14.55 20.13
CA GLY A 100 -11.02 -13.86 20.59
C GLY A 100 -11.07 -13.64 22.10
N SER A 101 -12.03 -12.83 22.55
CA SER A 101 -12.34 -12.59 23.97
C SER A 101 -13.78 -12.12 24.13
N ASP A 102 -14.33 -12.26 25.33
CA ASP A 102 -15.68 -11.78 25.67
C ASP A 102 -15.81 -10.25 25.58
N GLU A 103 -14.68 -9.53 25.59
CA GLU A 103 -14.62 -8.07 25.42
C GLU A 103 -14.85 -7.64 23.97
N LEU A 104 -14.78 -8.57 23.00
CA LEU A 104 -14.99 -8.33 21.58
C LEU A 104 -16.47 -8.48 21.19
N LYS A 105 -17.41 -7.97 22.01
CA LYS A 105 -18.85 -8.02 21.69
C LYS A 105 -19.10 -7.43 20.30
N GLY A 106 -19.64 -8.26 19.40
CA GLY A 106 -19.95 -7.87 18.01
C GLY A 106 -18.77 -7.96 17.02
N CYS A 107 -17.59 -8.41 17.44
CA CYS A 107 -16.44 -8.63 16.55
C CYS A 107 -16.13 -10.12 16.43
N THR A 108 -15.94 -10.61 15.19
CA THR A 108 -15.54 -12.00 14.94
C THR A 108 -14.01 -12.13 15.05
N PRO A 109 -13.49 -12.99 15.94
CA PRO A 109 -12.07 -13.33 16.00
C PRO A 109 -11.54 -13.81 14.65
N LYS A 110 -10.30 -13.46 14.33
CA LYS A 110 -9.73 -13.66 13.00
C LYS A 110 -8.74 -14.82 12.90
N TYR A 111 -8.23 -15.34 14.02
CA TYR A 111 -7.31 -16.48 14.05
C TYR A 111 -6.11 -16.34 13.08
N LEU A 112 -5.57 -15.12 12.95
CA LEU A 112 -4.43 -14.77 12.11
C LEU A 112 -3.08 -14.92 12.83
N LYS A 113 -3.13 -15.12 14.14
CA LYS A 113 -1.98 -15.33 15.02
C LYS A 113 -2.31 -16.41 16.05
N GLU A 114 -1.28 -17.10 16.50
CA GLU A 114 -1.40 -18.19 17.47
C GLU A 114 -2.05 -17.72 18.78
N ASP A 115 -1.55 -16.63 19.35
CA ASP A 115 -2.05 -16.07 20.60
C ASP A 115 -1.83 -14.55 20.69
N CYS A 116 -2.26 -13.95 21.81
CA CYS A 116 -2.08 -12.52 22.09
C CYS A 116 -0.60 -12.11 22.25
N VAL A 117 0.28 -13.01 22.70
CA VAL A 117 1.71 -12.73 22.91
C VAL A 117 2.42 -12.59 21.57
N VAL A 118 2.21 -13.55 20.67
CA VAL A 118 2.72 -13.52 19.30
C VAL A 118 2.14 -12.32 18.54
N THR A 119 0.84 -12.04 18.71
CA THR A 119 0.22 -10.86 18.09
C THR A 119 0.86 -9.56 18.56
N LYS A 120 1.03 -9.39 19.88
CA LYS A 120 1.66 -8.20 20.46
C LYS A 120 3.10 -8.05 19.99
N SER A 121 3.87 -9.13 20.04
CA SER A 121 5.26 -9.13 19.55
C SER A 121 5.34 -8.71 18.08
N THR A 122 4.44 -9.25 17.23
CA THR A 122 4.37 -8.89 15.81
C THR A 122 4.00 -7.41 15.59
N ILE A 123 3.03 -6.87 16.34
CA ILE A 123 2.67 -5.46 16.21
C ILE A 123 3.81 -4.56 16.71
N CYS A 124 4.46 -4.93 17.81
CA CYS A 124 5.63 -4.20 18.32
C CYS A 124 6.81 -4.22 17.34
N SER A 125 7.01 -5.31 16.57
CA SER A 125 8.11 -5.39 15.62
C SER A 125 7.99 -4.39 14.47
N VAL A 126 6.78 -3.93 14.14
CA VAL A 126 6.54 -2.86 13.13
C VAL A 126 7.11 -1.51 13.59
N GLY A 127 7.22 -1.30 14.90
CA GLY A 127 7.62 -0.01 15.49
C GLY A 127 6.50 1.03 15.45
N LYS A 128 6.86 2.28 15.71
CA LYS A 128 5.90 3.39 15.67
C LYS A 128 5.40 3.62 14.24
N VAL A 129 4.09 3.79 14.08
CA VAL A 129 3.49 4.21 12.81
C VAL A 129 3.20 5.70 12.85
N THR A 130 3.73 6.45 11.89
CA THR A 130 3.60 7.91 11.77
C THR A 130 2.78 8.26 10.54
N PRO A 131 1.75 9.13 10.66
CA PRO A 131 0.93 9.53 9.51
C PRO A 131 1.75 10.38 8.54
N LEU A 132 1.45 10.28 7.23
CA LEU A 132 2.10 11.11 6.20
C LEU A 132 1.69 12.59 6.27
N GLY A 133 0.60 12.89 6.96
CA GLY A 133 0.02 14.22 7.12
C GLY A 133 -1.32 14.13 7.82
N ARG A 134 -2.09 15.23 7.86
CA ARG A 134 -3.47 15.20 8.37
C ARG A 134 -4.36 14.24 7.57
N TYR A 135 -4.08 14.12 6.27
CA TYR A 135 -4.73 13.23 5.33
C TYR A 135 -3.68 12.41 4.58
N VAL A 136 -3.97 11.14 4.36
CA VAL A 136 -3.28 10.31 3.38
C VAL A 136 -4.14 10.28 2.11
N ILE A 137 -3.55 10.67 0.99
CA ILE A 137 -4.21 10.77 -0.30
C ILE A 137 -3.76 9.62 -1.19
N MET A 138 -4.71 9.03 -1.91
CA MET A 138 -4.49 7.98 -2.89
C MET A 138 -5.10 8.43 -4.22
N ASP A 139 -4.32 8.41 -5.29
CA ASP A 139 -4.74 8.95 -6.57
C ASP A 139 -4.14 8.18 -7.75
N CYS A 140 -4.88 8.02 -8.85
CA CYS A 140 -4.44 7.31 -10.07
C CYS A 140 -3.47 8.11 -10.93
N CYS A 141 -2.81 9.10 -10.35
CA CYS A 141 -1.73 9.89 -10.96
C CYS A 141 -2.13 10.65 -12.25
N SER A 142 -3.43 10.72 -12.58
CA SER A 142 -3.93 11.45 -13.75
C SER A 142 -3.71 12.96 -13.61
N ASP A 143 -3.84 13.49 -12.39
CA ASP A 143 -3.79 14.92 -12.10
C ASP A 143 -2.70 15.28 -11.06
N ILE A 144 -1.74 14.38 -10.82
CA ILE A 144 -0.66 14.65 -9.86
C ILE A 144 0.26 15.72 -10.40
N ILE A 145 0.39 16.78 -9.60
CA ILE A 145 1.36 17.84 -9.80
C ILE A 145 2.71 17.31 -9.33
N ASP A 146 3.75 17.38 -10.17
CA ASP A 146 5.09 16.87 -9.85
C ASP A 146 5.74 17.48 -8.59
N SER A 147 5.16 18.55 -8.04
CA SER A 147 5.56 19.14 -6.75
C SER A 147 5.09 18.36 -5.53
N MET A 148 4.22 17.36 -5.68
CA MET A 148 3.75 16.53 -4.57
C MET A 148 4.79 15.47 -4.19
N GLU A 149 5.09 15.36 -2.89
CA GLU A 149 5.99 14.34 -2.39
C GLU A 149 5.29 12.97 -2.33
N VAL A 150 5.22 12.30 -3.48
CA VAL A 150 4.74 10.92 -3.57
C VAL A 150 5.68 10.00 -2.81
N ARG A 151 5.12 9.27 -1.83
CA ARG A 151 5.88 8.40 -0.93
C ARG A 151 6.03 7.00 -1.48
N CYS A 152 4.96 6.47 -2.08
CA CYS A 152 4.99 5.18 -2.76
C CYS A 152 3.98 5.10 -3.89
N LEU A 153 4.19 4.10 -4.74
CA LEU A 153 3.24 3.63 -5.73
C LEU A 153 2.62 2.30 -5.25
N VAL A 154 1.38 2.07 -5.62
CA VAL A 154 0.67 0.82 -5.38
C VAL A 154 0.12 0.31 -6.70
N CYS A 155 0.34 -0.96 -7.01
CA CYS A 155 -0.31 -1.61 -8.14
C CYS A 155 -1.07 -2.86 -7.71
N PHE A 156 -2.15 -3.14 -8.44
CA PHE A 156 -2.95 -4.34 -8.34
C PHE A 156 -2.76 -5.11 -9.65
N ALA A 157 -2.16 -6.29 -9.59
CA ALA A 157 -1.71 -6.98 -10.81
C ALA A 157 -1.84 -8.49 -10.67
N SER A 158 -1.77 -9.21 -11.79
CA SER A 158 -1.65 -10.66 -11.79
C SER A 158 -0.31 -11.12 -11.19
N GLY A 159 -0.21 -12.39 -10.80
CA GLY A 159 1.06 -12.97 -10.35
C GLY A 159 2.18 -12.87 -11.39
N GLU A 160 1.84 -12.91 -12.68
CA GLU A 160 2.79 -12.70 -13.78
C GLU A 160 3.30 -11.26 -13.83
N GLN A 161 2.41 -10.27 -13.81
CA GLN A 161 2.79 -8.86 -13.80
C GLN A 161 3.63 -8.51 -12.57
N ILE A 162 3.29 -9.04 -11.39
CA ILE A 162 4.11 -8.84 -10.17
C ILE A 162 5.48 -9.50 -10.31
N ARG A 163 5.58 -10.72 -10.84
CA ARG A 163 6.87 -11.40 -11.07
C ARG A 163 7.78 -10.56 -11.97
N ASP A 164 7.23 -9.99 -13.02
CA ASP A 164 7.99 -9.18 -13.97
C ASP A 164 8.44 -7.84 -13.34
N LEU A 165 7.59 -7.21 -12.53
CA LEU A 165 7.98 -6.03 -11.73
C LEU A 165 9.07 -6.37 -10.70
N CYS A 166 9.01 -7.55 -10.06
CA CYS A 166 10.05 -8.02 -9.14
C CYS A 166 11.37 -8.21 -9.87
N ALA A 167 11.37 -8.87 -11.03
CA ALA A 167 12.58 -9.03 -11.84
C ALA A 167 13.14 -7.67 -12.31
N LEU A 168 12.28 -6.71 -12.67
CA LEU A 168 12.70 -5.34 -12.99
C LEU A 168 13.33 -4.63 -11.78
N ALA A 169 12.78 -4.82 -10.58
CA ALA A 169 13.35 -4.26 -9.35
C ALA A 169 14.79 -4.75 -9.10
N HIS A 170 15.05 -6.03 -9.34
CA HIS A 170 16.37 -6.62 -9.21
C HIS A 170 17.34 -6.26 -10.35
N PHE A 171 16.86 -5.85 -11.53
CA PHE A 171 17.71 -5.63 -12.71
C PHE A 171 18.93 -4.73 -12.43
N GLY A 172 18.75 -3.67 -11.65
CA GLY A 172 19.82 -2.75 -11.28
C GLY A 172 20.21 -2.82 -9.79
N ASN A 173 19.89 -3.91 -9.10
CA ASN A 173 20.15 -4.08 -7.66
C ASN A 173 20.99 -5.35 -7.42
N ASN A 174 21.95 -5.29 -6.49
CA ASN A 174 22.81 -6.40 -6.14
C ASN A 174 22.29 -7.24 -4.94
N ASP A 175 21.25 -6.78 -4.25
CA ASP A 175 20.60 -7.53 -3.19
C ASP A 175 19.61 -8.54 -3.77
N ALA A 176 19.95 -9.82 -3.65
CA ALA A 176 19.14 -10.92 -4.13
C ALA A 176 17.99 -11.31 -3.18
N PHE A 177 18.04 -10.90 -1.90
CA PHE A 177 17.15 -11.44 -0.86
C PHE A 177 16.37 -10.39 -0.09
N GLY A 178 16.94 -9.20 0.12
CA GLY A 178 16.35 -8.15 0.95
C GLY A 178 15.51 -7.14 0.20
N LEU A 179 15.55 -7.07 -1.15
CA LEU A 179 14.84 -6.01 -1.88
C LEU A 179 13.30 -6.13 -1.84
N ILE A 180 12.77 -7.34 -1.72
CA ILE A 180 11.34 -7.62 -1.85
C ILE A 180 10.89 -8.48 -0.67
N SER A 181 9.87 -8.00 0.03
CA SER A 181 9.32 -8.62 1.22
C SER A 181 7.85 -8.98 1.02
N ILE A 182 7.45 -10.12 1.57
CA ILE A 182 6.03 -10.52 1.72
C ILE A 182 5.70 -10.49 3.21
N PRO A 183 5.49 -9.30 3.80
CA PRO A 183 5.37 -9.17 5.25
C PRO A 183 3.98 -9.57 5.75
N TRP A 184 3.90 -9.82 7.06
CA TRP A 184 2.62 -9.90 7.75
C TRP A 184 2.00 -8.50 7.93
N GLY A 185 0.68 -8.41 7.80
CA GLY A 185 -0.09 -7.22 8.11
C GLY A 185 -1.42 -7.22 7.36
N PRO A 186 -2.36 -6.31 7.72
CA PRO A 186 -3.53 -6.09 6.88
C PRO A 186 -3.12 -5.49 5.54
N SER A 187 -3.98 -5.61 4.53
CA SER A 187 -3.65 -5.12 3.17
C SER A 187 -3.27 -3.65 3.13
N CYS A 188 -3.91 -2.82 3.96
CA CYS A 188 -3.59 -1.41 4.01
C CYS A 188 -2.20 -1.12 4.59
N ALA A 189 -1.68 -1.98 5.47
CA ALA A 189 -0.32 -1.87 5.95
C ALA A 189 0.69 -2.26 4.86
N THR A 190 0.47 -3.41 4.21
CA THR A 190 1.39 -3.93 3.20
C THR A 190 1.43 -3.06 1.94
N MET A 191 0.33 -2.41 1.58
CA MET A 191 0.24 -1.61 0.35
C MET A 191 0.48 -0.11 0.58
N VAL A 192 0.26 0.44 1.79
CA VAL A 192 0.47 1.88 2.08
C VAL A 192 1.50 2.08 3.17
N THR A 193 1.24 1.59 4.38
CA THR A 193 2.02 1.94 5.58
C THR A 193 3.51 1.62 5.43
N TYR A 194 3.82 0.39 5.00
CA TYR A 194 5.21 -0.04 4.84
C TYR A 194 5.90 0.66 3.66
N PRO A 195 5.38 0.60 2.42
CA PRO A 195 6.06 1.22 1.27
C PRO A 195 6.13 2.75 1.34
N ALA A 196 5.22 3.42 2.04
CA ALA A 196 5.26 4.88 2.20
C ALA A 196 6.22 5.36 3.31
N GLY A 197 6.88 4.42 4.02
CA GLY A 197 7.81 4.72 5.11
C GLY A 197 7.10 5.27 6.36
N MET A 198 5.88 4.81 6.63
CA MET A 198 5.11 5.23 7.82
C MET A 198 5.47 4.40 9.05
N ALA A 199 5.86 3.14 8.87
CA ALA A 199 6.27 2.26 9.95
C ALA A 199 7.78 2.39 10.21
N GLU A 200 8.16 2.68 11.45
CA GLU A 200 9.53 2.95 11.89
C GLU A 200 10.52 1.84 11.53
N ASN A 201 10.12 0.57 11.69
CA ASN A 201 11.00 -0.57 11.43
C ASN A 201 10.79 -1.18 10.03
N ALA A 202 9.94 -0.60 9.20
CA ALA A 202 9.80 -1.04 7.81
C ALA A 202 11.00 -0.54 6.99
N PRO A 203 11.70 -1.39 6.24
CA PRO A 203 12.84 -0.97 5.44
C PRO A 203 12.43 0.03 4.35
N ALA A 204 13.15 1.15 4.24
CA ALA A 204 12.72 2.32 3.47
C ALA A 204 12.68 2.13 1.94
N GLU A 205 13.48 1.20 1.40
CA GLU A 205 13.58 0.96 -0.06
C GLU A 205 13.02 -0.40 -0.48
N GLU A 206 12.53 -1.20 0.47
CA GLU A 206 11.95 -2.50 0.19
C GLU A 206 10.61 -2.38 -0.52
N ILE A 207 10.41 -3.28 -1.47
CA ILE A 207 9.12 -3.48 -2.10
C ILE A 207 8.32 -4.47 -1.26
N PHE A 208 7.05 -4.17 -1.04
CA PHE A 208 6.17 -5.02 -0.25
C PHE A 208 5.12 -5.65 -1.16
N VAL A 209 5.11 -6.98 -1.22
CA VAL A 209 4.15 -7.77 -2.01
C VAL A 209 3.16 -8.46 -1.07
N GLY A 210 1.89 -8.44 -1.43
CA GLY A 210 0.84 -9.03 -0.61
C GLY A 210 -0.48 -9.17 -1.37
N PRO A 211 -1.61 -9.26 -0.65
CA PRO A 211 -1.71 -9.28 0.81
C PRO A 211 -1.52 -10.69 1.40
N THR A 212 -0.86 -10.79 2.56
CA THR A 212 -0.87 -12.00 3.41
C THR A 212 -2.14 -12.11 4.28
N ASP A 213 -2.95 -11.05 4.31
CA ASP A 213 -4.23 -10.97 5.00
C ASP A 213 -5.32 -11.77 4.24
N PRO A 214 -5.78 -12.91 4.80
CA PRO A 214 -6.78 -13.75 4.14
C PRO A 214 -8.18 -13.11 4.10
N THR A 215 -8.44 -12.02 4.84
CA THR A 215 -9.73 -11.32 4.79
C THR A 215 -9.95 -10.58 3.47
N THR A 216 -8.91 -10.44 2.66
CA THR A 216 -8.99 -9.89 1.30
C THR A 216 -9.80 -10.75 0.34
N LYS A 217 -9.97 -12.05 0.63
CA LYS A 217 -10.78 -12.99 -0.17
C LYS A 217 -12.22 -12.52 -0.37
N GLU A 218 -12.72 -11.64 0.49
CA GLU A 218 -14.06 -11.05 0.39
C GLU A 218 -14.22 -10.09 -0.80
N TRP A 219 -13.14 -9.50 -1.31
CA TRP A 219 -13.22 -8.42 -2.30
C TRP A 219 -12.12 -8.44 -3.38
N LEU A 220 -10.96 -9.03 -3.10
CA LEU A 220 -9.83 -9.10 -4.04
C LEU A 220 -9.97 -10.33 -4.94
N PRO A 221 -9.84 -10.21 -6.28
CA PRO A 221 -9.85 -11.36 -7.18
C PRO A 221 -8.74 -12.36 -6.83
N LYS A 222 -9.00 -13.65 -7.02
CA LYS A 222 -8.10 -14.75 -6.63
C LYS A 222 -6.68 -14.64 -7.22
N GLU A 223 -6.58 -14.20 -8.47
CA GLU A 223 -5.30 -14.09 -9.19
C GLU A 223 -4.61 -12.74 -8.97
N CYS A 224 -5.26 -11.81 -8.24
CA CYS A 224 -4.74 -10.46 -8.04
C CYS A 224 -3.83 -10.42 -6.81
N MET A 225 -2.64 -9.88 -7.01
CA MET A 225 -1.68 -9.50 -6.00
C MET A 225 -1.59 -7.98 -5.90
N ILE A 226 -1.04 -7.50 -4.79
CA ILE A 226 -0.82 -6.08 -4.50
C ILE A 226 0.67 -5.88 -4.26
N MET A 227 1.24 -4.85 -4.87
CA MET A 227 2.64 -4.47 -4.68
C MET A 227 2.74 -2.99 -4.35
N GLY A 228 3.33 -2.72 -3.19
CA GLY A 228 3.70 -1.38 -2.75
C GLY A 228 5.18 -1.13 -3.05
N ILE A 229 5.47 -0.05 -3.76
CA ILE A 229 6.81 0.29 -4.24
C ILE A 229 7.18 1.67 -3.70
N PRO A 230 8.19 1.79 -2.81
CA PRO A 230 8.70 3.10 -2.39
C PRO A 230 9.10 3.94 -3.60
N MET A 231 8.82 5.24 -3.57
CA MET A 231 8.98 6.10 -4.75
C MET A 231 10.42 6.13 -5.29
N ARG A 232 11.42 6.05 -4.39
CA ARG A 232 12.83 5.96 -4.78
C ARG A 232 13.14 4.68 -5.56
N THR A 233 12.58 3.55 -5.12
CA THR A 233 12.73 2.27 -5.82
C THR A 233 11.99 2.28 -7.15
N ALA A 234 10.78 2.84 -7.21
CA ALA A 234 10.03 3.01 -8.46
C ALA A 234 10.79 3.83 -9.52
N ARG A 235 11.43 4.93 -9.10
CA ARG A 235 12.27 5.75 -9.99
C ARG A 235 13.42 4.94 -10.59
N ARG A 236 14.16 4.20 -9.75
CA ARG A 236 15.24 3.31 -10.20
C ARG A 236 14.74 2.24 -11.17
N MET A 237 13.56 1.67 -10.92
CA MET A 237 12.93 0.69 -11.81
C MET A 237 12.61 1.31 -13.19
N ALA A 238 12.02 2.50 -13.23
CA ALA A 238 11.69 3.18 -14.47
C ALA A 238 12.93 3.56 -15.29
N GLU A 239 13.99 4.06 -14.65
CA GLU A 239 15.28 4.34 -15.29
C GLU A 239 15.92 3.10 -15.94
N ASN A 240 15.66 1.92 -15.35
CA ASN A 240 16.18 0.64 -15.79
C ASN A 240 15.30 -0.07 -16.83
N ALA A 241 14.01 0.27 -16.92
CA ALA A 241 13.04 -0.43 -17.76
C ALA A 241 13.47 -0.49 -19.24
N GLY A 242 13.93 0.62 -19.82
CA GLY A 242 14.39 0.65 -21.21
C GLY A 242 15.67 -0.16 -21.51
N LYS A 243 16.41 -0.56 -20.47
CA LYS A 243 17.63 -1.37 -20.57
C LYS A 243 17.41 -2.84 -20.18
N SER A 244 16.25 -3.16 -19.61
CA SER A 244 15.96 -4.47 -19.03
C SER A 244 15.40 -5.46 -20.06
N PHE A 245 15.15 -6.68 -19.59
CA PHE A 245 14.49 -7.75 -20.34
C PHE A 245 13.11 -7.36 -20.90
N LEU A 246 12.43 -6.39 -20.30
CA LEU A 246 11.12 -5.93 -20.77
C LEU A 246 11.23 -5.18 -22.11
N ALA A 247 12.31 -4.41 -22.29
CA ALA A 247 12.60 -3.74 -23.56
C ALA A 247 13.38 -4.64 -24.55
N LYS A 248 14.18 -5.57 -24.02
CA LYS A 248 14.99 -6.52 -24.79
C LYS A 248 14.26 -7.86 -24.82
N ARG A 249 13.29 -8.01 -25.74
CA ARG A 249 12.49 -9.25 -25.91
C ARG A 249 13.37 -10.50 -25.71
N ILE A 250 13.03 -11.30 -24.70
CA ILE A 250 13.62 -12.63 -24.42
C ILE A 250 12.63 -13.70 -24.88
#